data_AF-A0A950FJZ8-F1
#
_entry.id   AF-A0A950FJZ8-F1
#
_cell.length_a   1.000
_cell.length_b   1.000
_cell.length_c   1.000
_cell.angle_alpha   90.00
_cell.angle_beta   90.00
_cell.angle_gamma   90.00
#
_symmetry.space_group_name_H-M   'P 1'
#
loop_
_entity.id
_entity.type
_entity.pdbx_description
1 polymer ?
#
loop_
_entity_poly.entity_id
_entity_poly.type
_entity_poly.pdbx_seq_one_letter_code
_entity_poly.pdbx_strand_id
1 'polypeptide(L)'
;MAARTFIRTAPGKTGELIQDKMWQQDAYVMIQHRAADARIKTKIGNHTFRATSIANLKNKGTLEAAQHIANYDSSRTTKLYNRRVMRFQSTMSKILI
;
A
#
# COMPACT_ATOMS: atom_id res chain seq x y z
N MET A 1 -5.79 -25.08 -23.01
CA MET A 1 -4.85 -25.09 -21.87
C MET A 1 -5.44 -24.19 -20.79
N ALA A 2 -5.86 -24.71 -19.64
CA ALA A 2 -6.45 -23.89 -18.57
C ALA A 2 -5.34 -23.10 -17.87
N ALA A 3 -5.45 -21.78 -17.80
CA ALA A 3 -4.46 -20.92 -17.15
C ALA A 3 -4.46 -21.19 -15.63
N ARG A 4 -3.34 -21.67 -15.10
CA ARG A 4 -3.17 -21.93 -13.67
C ARG A 4 -3.06 -20.60 -12.93
N THR A 5 -4.12 -20.20 -12.22
CA THR A 5 -4.10 -18.98 -11.41
C THR A 5 -3.34 -19.20 -10.10
N PHE A 6 -2.51 -18.23 -9.71
CA PHE A 6 -1.70 -18.32 -8.48
C PHE A 6 -2.55 -18.19 -7.20
N ILE A 7 -3.51 -17.26 -7.19
CA ILE A 7 -4.46 -17.08 -6.07
C ILE A 7 -5.82 -17.65 -6.46
N ARG A 8 -6.21 -18.72 -5.78
CA ARG A 8 -7.39 -19.55 -6.11
C ARG A 8 -8.45 -19.45 -5.03
N THR A 9 -9.71 -19.61 -5.41
CA THR A 9 -10.84 -19.67 -4.46
C THR A 9 -10.92 -21.04 -3.80
N ALA A 10 -11.53 -21.06 -2.60
CA ALA A 10 -11.98 -22.28 -1.93
C ALA A 10 -13.48 -22.14 -1.66
N PRO A 11 -14.34 -22.94 -2.29
CA PRO A 11 -15.78 -22.84 -2.08
C PRO A 11 -16.16 -23.34 -0.67
N GLY A 12 -16.85 -22.51 0.10
CA GLY A 12 -17.33 -22.88 1.44
C GLY A 12 -16.20 -23.20 2.43
N LYS A 13 -16.38 -24.27 3.22
CA LYS A 13 -15.41 -24.74 4.22
C LYS A 13 -14.79 -26.09 3.81
N THR A 14 -14.61 -26.33 2.52
CA THR A 14 -14.09 -27.60 1.99
C THR A 14 -12.59 -27.78 2.25
N GLY A 15 -11.85 -26.67 2.39
CA GLY A 15 -10.38 -26.70 2.49
C GLY A 15 -9.68 -26.96 1.15
N GLU A 16 -10.44 -27.14 0.06
CA GLU A 16 -9.91 -27.43 -1.26
C GLU A 16 -9.87 -26.17 -2.15
N LEU A 17 -8.76 -26.00 -2.87
CA LEU A 17 -8.58 -24.91 -3.83
C LEU A 17 -8.99 -25.37 -5.24
N ILE A 18 -9.97 -24.68 -5.82
CA ILE A 18 -10.41 -24.93 -7.20
C ILE A 18 -9.55 -24.12 -8.19
N GLN A 19 -9.78 -24.25 -9.50
CA GLN A 19 -8.98 -23.52 -10.51
C GLN A 19 -9.41 -22.07 -10.73
N ASP A 20 -10.53 -21.67 -10.12
CA ASP A 20 -11.08 -20.33 -10.29
C ASP A 20 -10.21 -19.27 -9.62
N LYS A 21 -10.09 -18.13 -10.30
CA LYS A 21 -9.38 -16.96 -9.80
C LYS A 21 -10.17 -16.31 -8.66
N MET A 22 -9.47 -15.97 -7.58
CA MET A 22 -10.04 -15.17 -6.49
C MET A 22 -10.37 -13.74 -6.93
N TRP A 23 -11.54 -13.25 -6.53
CA TRP A 23 -11.95 -11.88 -6.83
C TRP A 23 -11.37 -10.90 -5.81
N GLN A 24 -11.27 -9.63 -6.21
CA GLN A 24 -10.70 -8.58 -5.37
C GLN A 24 -11.55 -8.31 -4.11
N GLN A 25 -12.87 -8.51 -4.22
CA GLN A 25 -13.82 -8.44 -3.12
C GLN A 25 -13.59 -9.56 -2.10
N ASP A 26 -13.29 -10.79 -2.54
CA ASP A 26 -12.98 -11.91 -1.64
C ASP A 26 -11.76 -11.59 -0.79
N ALA A 27 -10.71 -11.03 -1.41
CA ALA A 27 -9.52 -10.56 -0.70
C ALA A 27 -9.86 -9.46 0.32
N TYR A 28 -10.75 -8.53 -0.01
CA TYR A 28 -11.20 -7.51 0.93
C TYR A 28 -11.92 -8.13 2.14
N VAL A 29 -12.85 -9.07 1.93
CA VAL A 29 -13.57 -9.77 3.01
C VAL A 29 -12.59 -10.53 3.91
N MET A 30 -11.64 -11.25 3.32
CA MET A 30 -10.59 -11.95 4.07
C MET A 30 -9.73 -11.02 4.93
N ILE A 31 -9.47 -9.80 4.46
CA ILE A 31 -8.73 -8.78 5.20
C ILE A 31 -9.59 -8.24 6.35
N GLN A 32 -10.88 -7.99 6.13
CA GLN A 32 -11.79 -7.53 7.19
C GLN A 32 -11.88 -8.54 8.34
N HIS A 33 -11.95 -9.84 8.05
CA HIS A 33 -11.92 -10.88 9.10
C HIS A 33 -10.64 -10.82 9.93
N ARG A 34 -9.48 -10.77 9.26
CA ARG A 34 -8.18 -10.64 9.95
C ARG A 34 -8.03 -9.34 10.73
N ALA A 35 -8.60 -8.25 10.22
CA ALA A 35 -8.61 -6.96 10.90
C ALA A 35 -9.43 -7.03 12.20
N ALA A 36 -10.57 -7.70 12.17
CA ALA A 36 -11.39 -7.95 13.36
C ALA A 36 -10.63 -8.79 14.40
N ASP A 37 -9.99 -9.89 13.98
CA ASP A 37 -9.17 -10.73 14.86
C ASP A 37 -8.01 -9.94 15.49
N ALA A 38 -7.38 -9.06 14.71
CA ALA A 38 -6.32 -8.17 15.16
C ALA A 38 -6.82 -6.92 15.92
N ARG A 39 -8.13 -6.79 16.17
CA ARG A 39 -8.77 -5.65 16.84
C ARG A 39 -8.50 -4.29 16.19
N ILE A 40 -8.31 -4.27 14.88
CA ILE A 40 -8.14 -3.05 14.09
C ILE A 40 -9.53 -2.46 13.80
N LYS A 41 -9.87 -1.36 14.49
CA LYS A 41 -11.18 -0.69 14.34
C LYS A 41 -11.34 0.02 12.99
N THR A 42 -10.24 0.46 12.40
CA THR A 42 -10.25 1.16 11.11
C THR A 42 -10.42 0.16 9.98
N LYS A 43 -11.30 0.44 9.01
CA LYS A 43 -11.44 -0.39 7.81
C LYS A 43 -10.13 -0.34 7.00
N ILE A 44 -9.50 -1.50 6.85
CA ILE A 44 -8.27 -1.69 6.07
C ILE A 44 -8.54 -2.65 4.90
N GLY A 45 -7.83 -2.48 3.79
CA GLY A 45 -8.01 -3.36 2.63
C GLY A 45 -6.79 -3.39 1.72
N ASN A 46 -7.00 -3.93 0.52
CA ASN A 46 -5.96 -4.09 -0.51
C ASN A 46 -5.17 -2.78 -0.75
N HIS A 47 -5.87 -1.64 -0.84
CA HIS A 47 -5.24 -0.33 -1.03
C HIS A 47 -4.47 0.16 0.20
N THR A 48 -4.98 -0.09 1.41
CA THR A 48 -4.26 0.27 2.64
C THR A 48 -2.94 -0.48 2.72
N PHE A 49 -2.92 -1.78 2.42
CA PHE A 49 -1.69 -2.57 2.40
C PHE A 49 -0.69 -2.06 1.36
N ARG A 50 -1.16 -1.69 0.16
CA ARG A 50 -0.30 -1.08 -0.86
C ARG A 50 0.26 0.28 -0.41
N ALA A 51 -0.55 1.12 0.23
CA ALA A 51 -0.09 2.42 0.73
C ALA A 51 0.92 2.26 1.88
N THR A 52 0.66 1.36 2.83
CA THR A 52 1.52 1.10 3.99
C THR A 52 2.85 0.50 3.57
N SER A 53 2.89 -0.44 2.62
CA SER A 53 4.15 -1.04 2.17
C SER A 53 5.07 0.01 1.53
N ILE A 54 4.51 0.91 0.71
CA ILE A 54 5.25 2.02 0.11
C ILE A 54 5.73 3.01 1.19
N ALA A 55 4.88 3.36 2.16
CA ALA A 55 5.26 4.24 3.27
C ALA A 55 6.38 3.65 4.14
N ASN A 56 6.31 2.36 4.45
CA ASN A 56 7.34 1.66 5.22
C ASN A 56 8.69 1.63 4.48
N LEU A 57 8.67 1.45 3.16
CA LEU A 57 9.88 1.51 2.33
C LEU A 57 10.52 2.90 2.35
N LYS A 58 9.74 3.98 2.26
CA LYS A 58 10.28 5.36 2.41
C LYS A 58 10.95 5.60 3.75
N ASN A 59 10.50 4.92 4.81
CA ASN A 59 11.07 5.07 6.16
C ASN A 59 12.35 4.25 6.36
N LYS A 60 12.63 3.24 5.52
CA LYS A 60 13.77 2.31 5.64
C LYS A 60 14.73 2.33 4.44
N GLY A 61 14.48 3.12 3.40
CA GLY A 61 15.27 3.20 2.17
C GLY A 61 15.11 4.55 1.45
N THR A 62 15.60 4.65 0.22
CA THR A 62 15.53 5.89 -0.59
C THR A 62 14.16 6.06 -1.25
N LEU A 63 13.79 7.31 -1.55
CA LEU A 63 12.49 7.66 -2.14
C LEU A 63 12.30 7.02 -3.52
N GLU A 64 13.39 6.91 -4.26
CA GLU A 64 13.51 6.39 -5.62
C GLU A 64 13.25 4.88 -5.64
N ALA A 65 13.78 4.12 -4.67
CA ALA A 65 13.52 2.69 -4.53
C ALA A 65 12.05 2.42 -4.20
N ALA A 66 11.46 3.24 -3.31
CA ALA A 66 10.03 3.14 -2.99
C ALA A 66 9.14 3.48 -4.20
N GLN A 67 9.55 4.43 -5.06
CA GLN A 67 8.85 4.79 -6.30
C GLN A 67 8.91 3.69 -7.35
N HIS A 68 10.07 3.08 -7.54
CA HIS A 68 10.26 1.98 -8.49
C HIS A 68 9.36 0.78 -8.13
N ILE A 69 9.32 0.39 -6.86
CA ILE A 69 8.43 -0.70 -6.37
C ILE A 69 6.95 -0.32 -6.48
N ALA A 70 6.65 0.98 -6.35
CA ALA A 70 5.30 1.51 -6.48
C ALA A 70 4.80 1.55 -7.93
N ASN A 71 5.69 1.43 -8.93
CA ASN A 71 5.45 1.70 -10.34
C ASN A 71 4.83 3.09 -10.58
N TYR A 72 5.40 4.11 -9.93
CA TYR A 72 4.99 5.49 -10.13
C TYR A 72 5.80 6.14 -11.26
N ASP A 73 5.09 6.65 -12.26
CA ASP A 73 5.65 7.32 -13.45
C ASP A 73 6.34 8.66 -13.13
N SER A 74 5.92 9.32 -12.03
CA SER A 74 6.50 10.59 -11.61
C SER A 74 6.67 10.67 -10.09
N SER A 75 7.79 11.25 -9.67
CA SER A 75 8.05 11.53 -8.24
C SER A 75 7.10 12.54 -7.62
N ARG A 76 6.33 13.26 -8.44
CA ARG A 76 5.46 14.38 -8.04
C ARG A 76 4.36 13.97 -7.06
N THR A 77 3.80 12.76 -7.15
CA THR A 77 2.78 12.24 -6.22
C THR A 77 3.36 11.71 -4.91
N THR A 78 4.67 11.51 -4.85
CA THR A 78 5.38 10.93 -3.71
C THR A 78 5.94 12.01 -2.79
N LYS A 79 6.36 13.16 -3.37
CA LYS A 79 6.91 14.32 -2.66
C LYS A 79 5.91 14.96 -1.69
N LEU A 80 4.61 14.96 -2.00
CA LEU A 80 3.55 15.53 -1.15
C LEU A 80 3.45 14.90 0.25
N TYR A 81 3.92 13.66 0.40
CA TYR A 81 3.91 12.94 1.69
C TYR A 81 5.19 13.16 2.52
N ASN A 82 6.20 13.82 1.96
CA ASN A 82 7.43 14.13 2.67
C ASN A 82 7.29 15.46 3.44
N ARG A 83 6.68 15.41 4.63
CA ARG A 83 6.53 16.59 5.52
C ARG A 83 7.86 17.17 6.02
N ARG A 84 8.99 16.51 5.75
CA ARG A 84 10.33 16.96 6.18
C ARG A 84 10.88 18.13 5.34
N VAL A 85 10.32 18.38 4.14
CA VAL A 85 10.84 19.40 3.21
C VAL A 85 10.14 20.76 3.36
N MET A 86 8.99 20.83 4.04
CA MET A 86 8.22 22.07 4.18
C MET A 86 8.52 22.89 5.46
N ARG A 87 9.71 22.76 6.05
CA ARG A 87 10.04 23.55 7.25
C ARG A 87 11.44 24.14 7.34
N PHE A 88 12.13 24.35 6.23
CA PHE A 88 13.49 24.91 6.32
C PHE A 88 13.94 25.77 5.13
N GLN A 89 13.11 26.70 4.63
CA GLN A 89 13.59 27.82 3.78
C GLN A 89 12.76 29.11 3.94
N SER A 90 12.59 29.61 5.16
CA SER A 90 12.23 31.04 5.31
C SER A 90 12.56 31.57 6.71
N THR A 91 13.84 31.59 7.05
CA THR A 91 14.38 32.55 8.02
C THR A 91 15.81 32.85 7.61
N MET A 92 16.13 34.15 7.53
CA MET A 92 17.44 34.77 7.24
C MET A 92 17.67 35.23 5.78
N SER A 93 17.11 36.40 5.44
CA SER A 93 17.88 37.59 5.00
C SER A 93 17.01 38.52 4.14
N LYS A 94 16.62 39.67 4.73
CA LYS A 94 16.59 41.01 4.11
C LYS A 94 15.92 42.01 5.08
N ILE A 95 16.70 42.44 6.06
CA ILE A 95 16.75 43.85 6.48
C ILE A 95 18.20 44.24 6.22
N LEU A 96 18.43 45.05 5.19
CA LEU A 96 19.22 46.30 5.19
C LEU A 96 19.56 46.66 3.74
N ILE A 97 19.33 47.94 3.42
CA ILE A 97 19.56 48.71 2.17
C ILE A 97 18.64 48.38 0.99
#